data_AF-A0A1I3D1G7-F1
#
_entry.id   AF-A0A1I3D1G7-F1
#
_cell.length_a   1.000
_cell.length_b   1.000
_cell.length_c   1.000
_cell.angle_alpha   90.00
_cell.angle_beta   90.00
_cell.angle_gamma   90.00
#
_symmetry.space_group_name_H-M   'P 1'
#
loop_
_entity.id
_entity.type
_entity.pdbx_description
1 polymer ?
#
loop_
_entity_poly.entity_id
_entity_poly.type
_entity_poly.pdbx_seq_one_letter_code
_entity_poly.pdbx_strand_id
1 'polypeptide(L)' 'MTSMFASGDGGAVSTVIENLLLRKQKLVEQLEKAQAVEDRDKIEHQLEQINTALDFLDRPGSRDAR' A
#
# COMPACT_ATOMS: atom_id res chain seq x y z
N MET A 1 19.73 -30.76 9.41
CA MET A 1 20.24 -29.65 8.57
C MET A 1 19.06 -28.73 8.29
N THR A 2 18.86 -27.73 9.13
CA THR A 2 17.74 -26.79 9.02
C THR A 2 18.13 -25.70 8.05
N SER A 3 17.40 -25.60 6.94
CA SER A 3 17.65 -24.59 5.91
C SER A 3 17.32 -23.20 6.46
N MET A 4 18.34 -22.36 6.62
CA MET A 4 18.20 -20.91 6.75
C MET A 4 18.08 -20.34 5.33
N PHE A 5 16.85 -20.14 4.87
CA PHE A 5 16.61 -19.37 3.65
C PHE A 5 16.65 -17.88 3.96
N ALA A 6 17.34 -17.16 3.07
CA ALA A 6 17.80 -15.79 3.19
C ALA A 6 16.68 -14.77 3.49
N SER A 7 16.84 -14.04 4.59
CA SER A 7 16.12 -12.80 4.88
C SER A 7 16.65 -11.68 3.97
N GLY A 8 16.06 -11.50 2.80
CA GLY A 8 16.47 -10.45 1.85
C GLY A 8 15.36 -9.48 1.44
N ASP A 9 14.12 -9.95 1.31
CA ASP A 9 13.10 -9.21 0.54
C ASP A 9 11.85 -8.80 1.36
N GLY A 10 11.58 -9.49 2.48
CA GLY A 10 10.42 -9.20 3.33
C GLY A 10 10.47 -7.85 4.04
N GLY A 11 11.67 -7.32 4.31
CA GLY A 11 11.84 -6.02 4.97
C GLY A 11 11.46 -4.83 4.08
N ALA A 12 11.86 -4.87 2.79
CA ALA A 12 11.53 -3.82 1.84
C ALA A 12 10.02 -3.76 1.56
N VAL A 13 9.38 -4.94 1.41
CA VAL A 13 7.92 -5.03 1.23
C VAL A 13 7.17 -4.49 2.46
N SER A 14 7.61 -4.79 3.68
CA SER A 14 7.02 -4.22 4.91
C SER A 14 7.09 -2.69 4.91
N THR A 15 8.26 -2.12 4.60
CA THR A 15 8.44 -0.67 4.53
C THR A 15 7.56 -0.03 3.45
N VAL A 16 7.40 -0.65 2.30
CA VAL A 16 6.50 -0.15 1.24
C VAL A 16 5.04 -0.19 1.68
N ILE A 17 4.60 -1.28 2.30
CA ILE A 17 3.24 -1.42 2.85
C ILE A 17 2.98 -0.32 3.89
N GLU A 18 3.91 -0.10 4.83
CA GLU A 18 3.80 0.96 5.84
C GLU A 18 3.68 2.35 5.21
N ASN A 19 4.51 2.66 4.21
CA ASN A 19 4.46 3.93 3.49
C ASN A 19 3.12 4.13 2.76
N LEU A 20 2.59 3.08 2.13
CA LEU A 20 1.30 3.11 1.44
C LEU A 20 0.15 3.34 2.43
N LEU A 21 0.18 2.67 3.58
CA LEU A 21 -0.82 2.85 4.65
C LEU A 21 -0.80 4.28 5.22
N LEU A 22 0.39 4.82 5.49
CA LEU A 22 0.54 6.21 5.93
C LEU A 22 0.01 7.20 4.90
N ARG A 23 0.28 6.97 3.61
CA ARG A 23 -0.23 7.82 2.53
C ARG A 23 -1.76 7.72 2.41
N LYS A 24 -2.32 6.52 2.55
CA LYS A 24 -3.77 6.30 2.58
C LYS A 24 -4.42 7.08 3.71
N GLN A 25 -3.89 7.02 4.93
CA GLN A 25 -4.41 7.76 6.08
C GLN A 25 -4.43 9.27 5.81
N LYS A 26 -3.32 9.83 5.31
CA LYS A 26 -3.23 11.25 4.97
C LYS A 26 -4.25 11.69 3.92
N LEU A 27 -4.54 10.83 2.94
CA LEU A 27 -5.53 11.12 1.90
C LEU A 27 -6.95 11.07 2.44
N VAL A 28 -7.27 10.14 3.34
CA VAL A 28 -8.58 10.12 4.04
C VAL A 28 -8.78 11.41 4.84
N GLU A 29 -7.77 11.86 5.59
CA GLU A 29 -7.83 13.13 6.33
C GLU A 29 -7.99 14.36 5.41
N GLN A 30 -7.41 14.32 4.20
CA GLN A 30 -7.60 15.38 3.21
C GLN A 30 -9.00 15.34 2.60
N LEU A 31 -9.55 14.15 2.36
CA LEU A 31 -10.89 13.96 1.81
C LEU A 31 -11.95 14.56 2.76
N GLU A 32 -11.79 14.38 4.07
CA GLU A 32 -12.68 14.97 5.08
C GLU A 32 -12.69 16.50 5.06
N LYS A 33 -11.58 17.12 4.64
CA LYS A 33 -11.41 18.59 4.60
C LYS A 33 -11.71 19.19 3.22
N ALA A 34 -11.76 18.36 2.17
CA ALA A 34 -11.93 18.81 0.80
C ALA A 34 -13.37 19.29 0.56
N GLN A 35 -13.52 20.57 0.21
CA GLN A 35 -14.82 21.17 -0.11
C GLN A 35 -15.16 21.10 -1.60
N ALA A 36 -14.15 21.16 -2.47
CA ALA A 36 -14.33 21.10 -3.90
C ALA A 36 -14.50 19.64 -4.36
N VAL A 37 -15.51 19.40 -5.19
CA VAL A 37 -15.78 18.07 -5.77
C VAL A 37 -14.58 17.58 -6.57
N GLU A 38 -13.95 18.45 -7.35
CA GLU A 38 -12.75 18.09 -8.14
C GLU A 38 -11.58 17.61 -7.25
N ASP A 39 -11.37 18.23 -6.09
CA ASP A 39 -10.32 17.82 -5.16
C ASP A 39 -10.66 16.48 -4.49
N ARG A 40 -11.94 16.27 -4.16
CA ARG A 40 -12.43 14.99 -3.66
C ARG A 40 -12.23 13.88 -4.68
N ASP A 41 -12.59 14.10 -5.94
CA ASP A 41 -12.44 13.11 -7.02
C ASP A 41 -10.97 12.70 -7.21
N LYS A 42 -10.04 13.67 -7.16
CA LYS A 42 -8.60 13.39 -7.24
C LYS A 42 -8.12 12.55 -6.05
N ILE A 43 -8.58 12.87 -4.84
CA ILE A 43 -8.20 12.14 -3.62
C ILE A 43 -8.77 10.72 -3.65
N GLU A 44 -10.03 10.56 -4.04
CA GLU A 44 -10.70 9.26 -4.19
C GLU A 44 -9.95 8.38 -5.19
N HIS A 45 -9.57 8.93 -6.36
CA HIS A 45 -8.77 8.20 -7.33
C HIS A 45 -7.40 7.75 -6.79
N GLN A 46 -6.72 8.60 -6.00
CA GLN A 46 -5.46 8.23 -5.37
C GLN A 46 -5.63 7.14 -4.30
N LEU A 47 -6.73 7.17 -3.54
CA LEU A 47 -7.06 6.13 -2.57
C LEU A 47 -7.30 4.77 -3.26
N GLU A 48 -7.98 4.76 -4.42
CA GLU A 48 -8.19 3.54 -5.21
C GLU A 48 -6.87 2.93 -5.70
N GLN A 49 -5.94 3.77 -6.20
CA GLN A 49 -4.62 3.32 -6.63
C GLN A 49 -3.83 2.67 -5.49
N ILE A 50 -3.86 3.28 -4.29
CA ILE A 50 -3.17 2.72 -3.12
C ILE A 50 -3.81 1.41 -2.67
N ASN A 51 -5.14 1.33 -2.63
CA ASN A 51 -5.83 0.09 -2.26
C ASN A 51 -5.52 -1.04 -3.24
N THR A 52 -5.45 -0.73 -4.52
CA THR A 52 -5.06 -1.68 -5.57
C THR A 52 -3.61 -2.15 -5.38
N ALA A 53 -2.69 -1.23 -5.11
CA ALA A 53 -1.30 -1.58 -4.80
C ALA A 53 -1.18 -2.48 -3.55
N LEU A 54 -1.95 -2.17 -2.50
CA LEU A 54 -2.00 -2.98 -1.28
C LEU A 54 -2.59 -4.38 -1.54
N ASP A 55 -3.65 -4.52 -2.34
CA ASP A 55 -4.21 -5.83 -2.73
C ASP A 55 -3.16 -6.70 -3.44
N PHE A 56 -2.34 -6.09 -4.32
CA PHE A 56 -1.25 -6.82 -4.98
C PHE A 56 -0.18 -7.31 -4.01
N LEU A 57 0.10 -6.55 -2.94
CA LEU A 57 1.11 -6.90 -1.95
C LEU A 57 0.59 -7.91 -0.91
N ASP A 58 -0.71 -7.92 -0.61
CA ASP A 58 -1.35 -8.81 0.37
C ASP A 58 -1.65 -10.21 -0.19
N ARG A 59 -1.68 -10.37 -1.52
CA ARG A 59 -1.92 -11.69 -2.15
C ARG A 59 -0.81 -12.69 -1.79
N PRO A 60 -1.15 -13.86 -1.24
CA PRO A 60 -0.18 -14.88 -0.79
C PRO A 60 0.62 -15.57 -1.91
N GLY A 61 0.58 -15.06 -3.15
CA GLY A 61 1.31 -15.62 -4.31
C GLY A 61 2.54 -14.84 -4.76
N SER A 62 2.82 -13.67 -4.17
CA SER A 62 4.01 -12.87 -4.48
C SER A 62 5.28 -13.34 -3.73
N ARG A 63 5.12 -14.28 -2.78
CA ARG A 63 6.21 -14.83 -1.94
C ARG A 63 6.81 -16.14 -2.48
N ASP A 64 6.16 -16.78 -3.46
CA ASP A 64 6.54 -18.08 -4.05
C ASP A 64 6.89 -17.99 -5.54
N ALA A 65 7.49 -16.88 -5.97
CA ALA A 65 8.08 -16.76 -7.30
C ALA A 65 9.61 -16.58 -7.20
N ARG A 66 10.30 -17.60 -6.69
CA ARG A 66 11.49 -18.26 -7.30
C ARG A 66 12.25 -19.14 -6.33
#